data_AF-A0A077NCL6-F1
#
_entry.id   AF-A0A077NCL6-F1
#
_cell.length_a   1.000
_cell.length_b   1.000
_cell.length_c   1.000
_cell.angle_alpha   90.00
_cell.angle_beta   90.00
_cell.angle_gamma   90.00
#
_symmetry.space_group_name_H-M   'P 1'
#
loop_
_entity.id
_entity.type
_entity.pdbx_description
1 polymer ?
#
loop_
_entity_poly.entity_id
_entity_poly.type
_entity_poly.pdbx_seq_one_letter_code
_entity_poly.pdbx_strand_id
1 'polypeptide(L)'
;MLTVYVNKLSPSSWLIHPAPVNLADYHIVNVDAGVDLTDKMYDVKTEQFVIDTVSLAMRAEHEKRYRLSQATTAIAPLQYAADLNMATNGEQTALTEWKKYCVLLNRVDCTTAPDVKWPEQPK
;
A
#
# COMPACT_ATOMS: atom_id res chain seq x y z
N MET A 1 -6.58 19.20 23.49
CA MET A 1 -5.50 18.21 23.68
C MET A 1 -6.11 16.83 23.85
N LEU A 2 -5.50 15.83 23.24
CA LEU A 2 -5.90 14.44 23.20
C LEU A 2 -4.75 13.59 23.75
N THR A 3 -5.05 12.70 24.67
CA THR A 3 -4.06 11.76 25.21
C THR A 3 -3.97 10.53 24.30
N VAL A 4 -2.76 10.20 23.87
CA VAL A 4 -2.46 9.04 23.04
C VAL A 4 -1.51 8.11 23.81
N TYR A 5 -1.89 6.84 23.90
CA TYR A 5 -1.12 5.78 24.52
C TYR A 5 -0.44 4.97 23.42
N VAL A 6 0.84 5.22 23.18
CA VAL A 6 1.64 4.52 22.16
C VAL A 6 2.27 3.26 22.75
N ASN A 7 2.08 2.11 22.12
CA ASN A 7 2.64 0.85 22.59
C ASN A 7 4.18 0.83 22.44
N LYS A 8 4.91 0.47 23.51
CA LYS A 8 6.39 0.40 23.52
C LYS A 8 6.96 -0.66 22.59
N LEU A 9 6.23 -1.75 22.38
CA LEU A 9 6.64 -2.87 21.55
C LEU A 9 6.28 -2.66 20.08
N SER A 10 5.29 -1.79 19.81
CA SER A 10 4.78 -1.51 18.47
C SER A 10 4.51 -0.01 18.30
N PRO A 11 5.48 0.77 17.79
CA PRO A 11 5.37 2.23 17.70
C PRO A 11 4.30 2.73 16.71
N SER A 12 3.81 1.86 15.82
CA SER A 12 2.68 2.08 14.92
C SER A 12 1.32 1.70 15.53
N SER A 13 1.30 1.23 16.79
CA SER A 13 0.10 0.82 17.51
C SER A 13 -0.12 1.74 18.71
N TRP A 14 -1.26 2.41 18.73
CA TRP A 14 -1.63 3.31 19.82
C TRP A 14 -3.13 3.29 20.08
N LEU A 15 -3.49 3.77 21.26
CA LEU A 15 -4.86 3.90 21.72
C LEU A 15 -5.10 5.35 22.11
N ILE A 16 -6.29 5.86 21.81
CA ILE A 16 -6.75 7.17 22.29
C ILE A 16 -7.72 6.96 23.45
N HIS A 17 -8.72 6.10 23.23
CA HIS A 17 -9.67 5.66 24.24
C HIS A 17 -10.17 4.25 23.92
N PRO A 18 -10.49 3.43 24.94
CA PRO A 18 -10.25 3.67 26.38
C PRO A 18 -8.76 3.59 26.74
N ALA A 19 -8.39 4.09 27.92
CA ALA A 19 -7.03 3.99 28.43
C ALA A 19 -6.64 2.50 28.63
N PRO A 20 -5.41 2.09 28.29
CA PRO A 20 -4.97 0.72 28.47
C PRO A 20 -4.83 0.36 29.95
N VAL A 21 -5.08 -0.92 30.27
CA VAL A 21 -5.06 -1.43 31.65
C VAL A 21 -3.65 -1.38 32.26
N ASN A 22 -2.61 -1.66 31.47
CA ASN A 22 -1.21 -1.58 31.91
C ASN A 22 -0.50 -0.38 31.26
N LEU A 23 -0.38 0.73 31.99
CA LEU A 23 0.30 1.93 31.50
C LEU A 23 1.82 1.78 31.38
N ALA A 24 2.43 0.78 32.05
CA ALA A 24 3.89 0.59 31.99
C ALA A 24 4.37 0.17 30.59
N ASP A 25 3.50 -0.41 29.76
CA ASP A 25 3.82 -0.84 28.40
C ASP A 25 3.62 0.26 27.34
N TYR A 26 3.22 1.47 27.75
CA TYR A 26 2.88 2.56 26.84
C TYR A 26 3.69 3.84 27.11
N HIS A 27 3.96 4.60 26.05
CA HIS A 27 4.35 6.00 26.13
C HIS A 27 3.09 6.86 26.05
N ILE A 28 2.95 7.80 27.00
CA ILE A 28 1.80 8.71 27.07
C ILE A 28 2.21 10.02 26.39
N VAL A 29 1.54 10.36 25.30
CA VAL A 29 1.82 11.54 24.48
C VAL A 29 0.56 12.39 24.40
N ASN A 30 0.69 13.70 24.62
CA ASN A 30 -0.41 14.64 24.43
C ASN A 30 -0.28 15.28 23.04
N VAL A 31 -1.33 15.19 22.24
CA VAL A 31 -1.40 15.79 20.90
C VAL A 31 -2.54 16.80 20.82
N ASP A 32 -2.47 17.73 19.89
CA ASP A 32 -3.59 18.66 19.66
C ASP A 32 -4.82 17.92 19.12
N ALA A 33 -6.00 18.41 19.51
CA ALA A 33 -7.26 17.86 19.03
C ALA A 33 -7.40 18.20 17.53
N GLY A 34 -7.42 17.18 16.67
CA GLY A 34 -7.49 17.33 15.21
C GLY A 34 -6.21 16.99 14.46
N VAL A 35 -5.11 16.60 15.15
CA VAL A 35 -3.94 16.04 14.49
C VAL A 35 -4.32 14.70 13.84
N ASP A 36 -4.10 14.59 12.53
CA ASP A 36 -4.23 13.32 11.84
C ASP A 36 -3.04 12.42 12.18
N LEU A 37 -3.33 11.32 12.87
CA LEU A 37 -2.36 10.29 13.22
C LEU A 37 -2.40 9.11 12.24
N THR A 38 -3.24 9.18 11.21
CA THR A 38 -3.31 8.15 10.17
C THR A 38 -1.95 7.97 9.52
N ASP A 39 -1.53 6.71 9.36
CA ASP A 39 -0.26 6.31 8.75
C ASP A 39 1.00 6.88 9.43
N LYS A 40 0.89 7.29 10.69
CA LYS A 40 2.05 7.68 11.49
C LYS A 40 2.60 6.50 12.29
N MET A 41 3.76 6.69 12.86
CA MET A 41 4.31 5.92 13.96
C MET A 41 5.00 6.87 14.92
N TYR A 42 5.03 6.51 16.19
CA TYR A 42 5.74 7.31 17.17
C TYR A 42 7.22 6.97 17.14
N ASP A 43 8.07 7.94 16.78
CA ASP A 43 9.51 7.80 16.87
C ASP A 43 9.97 8.21 18.28
N VAL A 44 10.44 7.24 19.05
CA VAL A 44 10.89 7.44 20.44
C VAL A 44 12.17 8.29 20.50
N LYS A 45 12.99 8.32 19.45
CA LYS A 45 14.24 9.10 19.42
C LYS A 45 13.98 10.58 19.18
N THR A 46 13.01 10.89 18.34
CA THR A 46 12.64 12.28 18.01
C THR A 46 11.45 12.79 18.83
N GLU A 47 10.81 11.90 19.61
CA GLU A 47 9.61 12.16 20.42
C GLU A 47 8.43 12.71 19.61
N GLN A 48 8.29 12.24 18.36
CA GLN A 48 7.32 12.77 17.41
C GLN A 48 6.61 11.65 16.63
N PHE A 49 5.38 11.93 16.21
CA PHE A 49 4.67 11.09 15.25
C PHE A 49 5.17 11.35 13.83
N VAL A 50 5.97 10.43 13.31
CA VAL A 50 6.52 10.44 11.95
C VAL A 50 5.70 9.56 11.03
N ILE A 51 5.84 9.73 9.71
CA ILE A 51 5.11 8.88 8.75
C ILE A 51 5.70 7.47 8.77
N ASP A 52 4.84 6.46 8.84
CA ASP A 52 5.21 5.05 8.70
C ASP A 52 5.37 4.67 7.23
N THR A 53 6.47 5.16 6.65
CA THR A 53 6.81 4.92 5.24
C THR A 53 6.99 3.43 4.93
N VAL A 54 7.37 2.63 5.93
CA VAL A 54 7.53 1.18 5.79
C VAL A 54 6.18 0.49 5.61
N SER A 55 5.21 0.74 6.50
CA SER A 55 3.87 0.16 6.36
C SER A 55 3.17 0.66 5.09
N LEU A 56 3.37 1.93 4.72
CA LEU A 56 2.83 2.49 3.48
C LEU A 56 3.42 1.80 2.24
N ALA A 57 4.74 1.60 2.21
CA ALA A 57 5.40 0.88 1.12
C ALA A 57 4.96 -0.59 1.04
N MET A 58 4.75 -1.25 2.19
CA MET A 58 4.20 -2.61 2.22
C MET A 58 2.77 -2.68 1.67
N ARG A 59 1.91 -1.71 1.99
CA ARG A 59 0.55 -1.62 1.42
C ARG A 59 0.59 -1.39 -0.09
N ALA A 60 1.45 -0.49 -0.56
CA ALA A 60 1.67 -0.27 -1.99
C ALA A 60 2.16 -1.55 -2.69
N GLU A 61 3.08 -2.30 -2.10
CA GLU A 61 3.55 -3.58 -2.66
C GLU A 61 2.42 -4.62 -2.72
N HIS A 62 1.53 -4.65 -1.74
CA HIS A 62 0.35 -5.51 -1.80
C HIS A 62 -0.61 -5.10 -2.93
N GLU A 63 -0.83 -3.80 -3.13
CA GLU A 63 -1.63 -3.27 -4.24
C GLU A 63 -1.00 -3.62 -5.60
N LYS A 64 0.32 -3.48 -5.74
CA LYS A 64 1.06 -3.88 -6.95
C LYS A 64 0.82 -5.35 -7.29
N ARG A 65 0.91 -6.24 -6.29
CA ARG A 65 0.65 -7.68 -6.47
C ARG A 65 -0.80 -7.96 -6.85
N TYR A 66 -1.75 -7.25 -6.25
CA TYR A 66 -3.16 -7.36 -6.62
C TYR A 66 -3.39 -6.94 -8.08
N ARG A 67 -2.84 -5.79 -8.51
CA ARG A 67 -2.95 -5.30 -9.88
C ARG A 67 -2.29 -6.25 -10.90
N LEU A 68 -1.14 -6.83 -10.55
CA LEU A 68 -0.48 -7.86 -11.36
C LEU A 68 -1.37 -9.11 -11.49
N SER A 69 -1.99 -9.57 -10.40
CA SER A 69 -2.91 -10.71 -10.42
C SER A 69 -4.07 -10.47 -11.39
N GLN A 70 -4.74 -9.32 -11.29
CA GLN A 70 -5.81 -8.93 -12.22
C GLN A 70 -5.34 -8.92 -13.68
N ALA A 71 -4.16 -8.37 -13.95
CA ALA A 71 -3.60 -8.35 -15.29
C ALA A 71 -3.29 -9.77 -15.80
N THR A 72 -2.78 -10.68 -14.97
CA THR A 72 -2.55 -12.07 -15.37
C THR A 72 -3.84 -12.81 -15.70
N THR A 73 -4.94 -12.53 -14.98
CA THR A 73 -6.27 -13.07 -15.29
C THR A 73 -6.79 -12.58 -16.63
N ALA A 74 -6.56 -11.31 -16.99
CA ALA A 74 -6.93 -10.77 -18.30
C ALA A 74 -6.06 -11.31 -19.44
N ILE A 75 -4.76 -11.53 -19.19
CA ILE A 75 -3.81 -12.06 -20.18
C ILE A 75 -4.11 -13.51 -20.54
N ALA A 76 -4.51 -14.35 -19.58
CA ALA A 76 -4.69 -15.79 -19.80
C ALA A 76 -5.57 -16.15 -21.02
N PRO A 77 -6.83 -15.66 -21.16
CA PRO A 77 -7.67 -15.97 -22.31
C PRO A 77 -7.10 -15.42 -23.63
N LEU A 78 -6.53 -14.21 -23.60
CA LEU A 78 -5.91 -13.58 -24.78
C LEU A 78 -4.69 -14.38 -25.27
N GLN A 79 -3.91 -14.90 -24.32
CA GLN A 79 -2.76 -15.74 -24.62
C GLN A 79 -3.20 -17.09 -25.20
N TYR A 80 -4.26 -17.71 -24.68
CA TYR A 80 -4.82 -18.94 -25.27
C TYR A 80 -5.31 -18.72 -26.70
N ALA A 81 -6.00 -17.60 -26.96
CA ALA A 81 -6.41 -17.26 -28.32
C ALA A 81 -5.21 -17.07 -29.25
N ALA A 82 -4.13 -16.43 -28.78
CA ALA A 82 -2.91 -16.26 -29.56
C ALA A 82 -2.20 -17.60 -29.82
N ASP A 83 -2.07 -18.45 -28.80
CA ASP A 83 -1.40 -19.75 -28.88
C ASP A 83 -2.13 -20.71 -29.83
N LEU A 84 -3.47 -20.63 -29.87
CA LEU A 84 -4.32 -21.41 -30.78
C LEU A 84 -4.46 -20.77 -32.17
N ASN A 85 -3.80 -19.64 -32.45
CA ASN A 85 -3.95 -18.85 -33.67
C ASN A 85 -5.42 -18.42 -33.95
N MET A 86 -6.20 -18.25 -32.88
CA MET A 86 -7.60 -17.82 -32.90
C MET A 86 -7.76 -16.34 -32.52
N ALA A 87 -6.69 -15.68 -32.07
CA ALA A 87 -6.71 -14.29 -31.66
C ALA A 87 -7.09 -13.37 -32.82
N THR A 88 -8.09 -12.53 -32.58
CA THR A 88 -8.40 -11.38 -33.43
C THR A 88 -7.31 -10.31 -33.32
N ASN A 89 -7.24 -9.41 -34.29
CA ASN A 89 -6.34 -8.26 -34.23
C ASN A 89 -6.55 -7.40 -32.96
N GLY A 90 -7.80 -7.31 -32.48
CA GLY A 90 -8.14 -6.63 -31.23
C GLY A 90 -7.54 -7.34 -30.01
N GLU A 91 -7.70 -8.65 -29.91
CA GLU A 91 -7.13 -9.44 -28.82
C GLU A 91 -5.61 -9.42 -28.81
N GLN A 92 -4.96 -9.41 -29.99
CA GLN A 92 -3.51 -9.31 -30.09
C GLN A 92 -2.99 -7.94 -29.61
N THR A 93 -3.75 -6.88 -29.88
CA THR A 93 -3.48 -5.53 -29.40
C THR A 93 -3.65 -5.46 -27.89
N ALA A 94 -4.79 -5.92 -27.38
CA ALA A 94 -5.07 -5.98 -25.94
C ALA A 94 -4.02 -6.81 -25.19
N LEU A 95 -3.62 -7.97 -25.70
CA LEU A 95 -2.58 -8.81 -25.11
C LEU A 95 -1.25 -8.06 -24.97
N THR A 96 -0.91 -7.25 -25.97
CA THR A 96 0.30 -6.42 -25.96
C THR A 96 0.21 -5.31 -24.91
N GLU A 97 -0.94 -4.65 -24.80
CA GLU A 97 -1.18 -3.58 -23.82
C GLU A 97 -1.16 -4.13 -22.38
N TRP A 98 -1.81 -5.25 -22.12
CA TRP A 98 -1.77 -5.92 -20.81
C TRP A 98 -0.35 -6.34 -20.43
N LYS A 99 0.44 -6.90 -21.36
CA LYS A 99 1.84 -7.24 -21.11
C LYS A 99 2.68 -6.00 -20.79
N LYS A 100 2.48 -4.89 -21.53
CA LYS A 100 3.14 -3.60 -21.23
C LYS A 100 2.75 -3.10 -19.84
N TYR A 101 1.48 -3.17 -19.48
CA TYR A 101 0.98 -2.80 -18.15
C TYR A 101 1.64 -3.60 -17.04
N CYS A 102 1.77 -4.93 -17.16
CA CYS A 102 2.51 -5.76 -16.19
C CYS A 102 3.97 -5.32 -16.03
N VAL A 103 4.65 -4.99 -17.13
CA VAL A 103 6.04 -4.50 -17.10
C VAL A 103 6.12 -3.14 -16.40
N LEU A 104 5.19 -2.23 -16.69
CA LEU A 104 5.13 -0.92 -16.02
C LEU A 104 4.84 -1.07 -14.53
N LEU A 105 3.88 -1.91 -14.14
CA LEU A 105 3.59 -2.22 -12.74
C LEU A 105 4.81 -2.76 -12.01
N ASN A 106 5.54 -3.70 -12.60
CA ASN A 106 6.76 -4.25 -12.00
C ASN A 106 7.83 -3.19 -11.73
N ARG A 107 7.86 -2.11 -12.53
CA ARG A 107 8.79 -0.97 -12.38
C ARG A 107 8.31 0.09 -11.40
N VAL A 108 7.08 0.01 -10.89
CA VAL A 108 6.57 0.94 -9.88
C VAL A 108 7.41 0.81 -8.60
N ASP A 109 7.89 1.95 -8.13
CA ASP A 109 8.61 2.11 -6.86
C ASP A 109 7.62 2.37 -5.72
N CYS A 110 7.34 1.31 -4.94
CA CYS A 110 6.43 1.35 -3.80
C CYS A 110 6.96 2.18 -2.63
N THR A 111 8.25 2.57 -2.61
CA THR A 111 8.82 3.40 -1.54
C THR A 111 8.36 4.86 -1.61
N THR A 112 7.77 5.27 -2.74
CA THR A 112 7.16 6.59 -2.93
C THR A 112 5.80 6.75 -2.27
N ALA A 113 5.33 5.74 -1.53
CA ALA A 113 4.06 5.78 -0.82
C ALA A 113 4.02 6.93 0.21
N PRO A 114 2.88 7.64 0.33
CA PRO A 114 1.57 7.32 -0.26
C PRO A 114 1.38 7.77 -1.72
N ASP A 115 2.30 8.54 -2.29
CA ASP A 115 2.19 9.19 -3.61
C ASP A 115 2.60 8.28 -4.79
N VAL A 116 2.33 6.98 -4.68
CA VAL A 116 2.70 5.99 -5.72
C VAL A 116 1.95 6.27 -7.01
N LYS A 117 2.69 6.44 -8.11
CA LYS A 117 2.12 6.64 -9.45
C LYS A 117 1.84 5.29 -10.10
N TRP A 118 0.58 4.87 -10.06
CA TRP A 118 0.13 3.66 -10.74
C TRP A 118 -0.03 3.87 -12.25
N PRO A 119 0.44 2.93 -13.10
CA PRO A 119 0.12 2.97 -14.52
C PRO A 119 -1.39 2.80 -14.75
N GLU A 120 -1.89 3.34 -15.85
CA GLU A 120 -3.29 3.17 -16.24
C GLU A 120 -3.54 1.75 -16.72
N GLN A 121 -4.68 1.19 -16.31
CA GLN A 121 -5.11 -0.13 -16.73
C GLN A 121 -5.58 -0.08 -18.19
N PRO A 122 -5.17 -1.03 -19.03
CA PRO A 122 -5.68 -1.13 -20.40
C PRO A 122 -7.18 -1.49 -20.43
N LYS A 123 -7.85 -1.15 -21.53
CA LYS A 123 -9.29 -1.36 -21.75
C LYS A 123 -9.61 -2.70 -22.39
#